data_AF-A0A2N1JRT1-F1
#
_entry.id   AF-A0A2N1JRT1-F1
#
_cell.length_a   1.000
_cell.length_b   1.000
_cell.length_c   1.000
_cell.angle_alpha   90.00
_cell.angle_beta   90.00
_cell.angle_gamma   90.00
#
_symmetry.space_group_name_H-M   'P 1'
#
loop_
_entity.id
_entity.type
_entity.pdbx_description
1 polymer ?
#
loop_
_entity_poly.entity_id
_entity_poly.type
_entity_poly.pdbx_seq_one_letter_code
_entity_poly.pdbx_strand_id
1 'polypeptide(L)'
;MGVCSFDKEAGTKRLEAKYVLNTEEGVKKLLEDIHTLESHAYVRGDTASIDLLVDLESAINQSEMTDRQRQAIHLLYYKDLDITVTAAFMGCDKSTASRHRKAGIKHITKIFTKWEYN
;
A
#
# COMPACT_ATOMS: atom_id res chain seq x y z
N MET A 1 5.09 -2.09 34.70
CA MET A 1 4.41 -1.89 33.41
C MET A 1 5.47 -1.45 32.38
N GLY A 2 6.37 -2.36 32.01
CA GLY A 2 7.42 -2.10 31.02
C GLY A 2 6.90 -2.53 29.67
N VAL A 3 6.43 -1.59 28.86
CA VAL A 3 6.08 -1.89 27.46
C VAL A 3 7.41 -1.94 26.72
N CYS A 4 7.84 -3.15 26.37
CA CYS A 4 9.12 -3.41 25.71
C CYS A 4 9.23 -2.64 24.40
N SER A 5 10.05 -1.58 24.37
CA SER A 5 10.44 -0.90 23.13
C SER A 5 11.08 -1.86 22.11
N PHE A 6 11.63 -2.99 22.57
CA PHE A 6 12.20 -4.06 21.75
C PHE A 6 11.22 -4.68 20.74
N ASP A 7 9.93 -4.81 21.09
CA ASP A 7 8.96 -5.41 20.17
C ASP A 7 8.63 -4.49 18.99
N LYS A 8 8.67 -3.17 19.21
CA LYS A 8 8.38 -2.17 18.17
C LYS A 8 9.47 -2.16 17.11
N GLU A 9 10.74 -2.06 17.51
CA GLU A 9 11.87 -2.09 16.57
C GLU A 9 11.97 -3.42 15.81
N ALA A 10 11.60 -4.54 16.45
CA ALA A 10 11.56 -5.84 15.77
C ALA A 10 10.42 -5.94 14.76
N GLY A 11 9.26 -5.32 15.04
CA GLY A 11 8.14 -5.19 14.11
C GLY A 11 8.51 -4.38 12.88
N THR A 12 9.10 -3.19 13.08
CA THR A 12 9.55 -2.31 12.00
C THR A 12 10.58 -3.00 11.10
N LYS A 13 11.62 -3.60 11.69
CA LYS A 13 12.65 -4.34 10.93
C LYS A 13 12.10 -5.53 10.14
N ARG A 14 11.06 -6.21 10.65
CA ARG A 14 10.39 -7.30 9.92
C ARG A 14 9.61 -6.78 8.72
N LEU A 15 8.94 -5.64 8.85
CA LEU A 15 8.17 -5.03 7.78
C LEU A 15 9.09 -4.42 6.71
N GLU A 16 10.15 -3.71 7.13
CA GLU A 16 11.21 -3.20 6.26
C GLU A 16 11.88 -4.34 5.46
N ALA A 17 12.23 -5.45 6.12
CA ALA A 17 12.77 -6.61 5.43
C ALA A 17 11.77 -7.32 4.51
N LYS A 18 10.46 -7.22 4.80
CA LYS A 18 9.40 -7.90 4.03
C LYS A 18 9.01 -7.13 2.76
N TYR A 19 9.05 -5.80 2.82
CA TYR A 19 8.63 -4.91 1.74
C TYR A 19 9.75 -3.95 1.35
N VAL A 20 10.34 -4.20 0.18
CA VAL A 20 11.32 -3.30 -0.43
C VAL A 20 10.57 -2.17 -1.13
N LEU A 21 10.13 -1.16 -0.35
CA LEU A 21 9.19 -0.11 -0.80
C LEU A 21 9.77 0.88 -1.82
N ASN A 22 11.08 0.84 -2.04
CA ASN A 22 11.74 1.55 -3.13
C ASN A 22 11.49 0.90 -4.52
N THR A 23 10.84 -0.28 -4.57
CA THR A 23 10.47 -0.98 -5.82
C THR A 23 8.96 -1.05 -6.02
N GLU A 24 8.53 -1.13 -7.29
CA GLU A 24 7.12 -1.34 -7.64
C GLU A 24 6.59 -2.68 -7.10
N GLU A 25 7.44 -3.71 -7.06
CA GLU A 25 7.07 -5.04 -6.53
C GLU A 25 6.83 -5.01 -5.02
N GLY A 26 7.68 -4.31 -4.26
CA GLY A 26 7.50 -4.13 -2.82
C GLY A 26 6.22 -3.38 -2.49
N VAL A 27 5.94 -2.28 -3.20
CA VAL A 27 4.69 -1.52 -3.04
C VAL A 27 3.47 -2.35 -3.46
N LYS A 28 3.56 -3.13 -4.54
CA LYS A 28 2.48 -4.03 -4.95
C LYS A 28 2.16 -5.03 -3.85
N LYS A 29 3.19 -5.65 -3.27
CA LYS A 29 3.06 -6.62 -2.18
C LYS A 29 2.50 -5.98 -0.91
N LEU A 30 2.89 -4.75 -0.60
CA LEU A 30 2.32 -3.97 0.50
C LEU A 30 0.81 -3.77 0.31
N LEU A 31 0.40 -3.37 -0.90
CA LEU A 31 -1.01 -3.16 -1.24
C LEU A 31 -1.81 -4.48 -1.21
N GLU A 32 -1.22 -5.61 -1.60
CA GLU A 32 -1.86 -6.94 -1.51
C GLU A 32 -2.04 -7.38 -0.05
N ASP A 33 -1.11 -7.01 0.84
CA ASP A 33 -1.15 -7.35 2.25
C ASP A 33 -1.91 -6.30 3.11
N ILE A 34 -2.59 -5.32 2.50
CA ILE A 34 -3.30 -4.22 3.21
C ILE A 34 -4.22 -4.75 4.31
N HIS A 35 -5.08 -5.72 4.01
CA HIS A 35 -6.05 -6.22 4.99
C HIS A 35 -5.39 -7.01 6.12
N THR A 36 -4.24 -7.62 5.84
CA THR A 36 -3.42 -8.27 6.87
C THR A 36 -2.77 -7.23 7.78
N LEU A 37 -2.26 -6.14 7.21
CA LEU A 37 -1.69 -5.02 7.96
C LEU A 37 -2.74 -4.30 8.80
N GLU A 38 -3.92 -4.03 8.26
CA GLU A 38 -5.05 -3.49 9.00
C GLU A 38 -5.43 -4.42 10.16
N SER A 39 -5.52 -5.73 9.91
CA SER A 39 -5.78 -6.70 10.98
C SER A 39 -4.71 -6.67 12.07
N HIS A 40 -3.42 -6.56 11.72
CA HIS A 40 -2.35 -6.43 12.69
C HIS A 40 -2.40 -5.12 13.46
N ALA A 41 -2.64 -4.00 12.77
CA ALA A 41 -2.80 -2.68 13.36
C ALA A 41 -3.96 -2.64 14.36
N TYR A 42 -5.15 -3.09 13.96
CA TYR A 42 -6.35 -3.00 14.80
C TYR A 42 -6.43 -4.07 15.89
N VAL A 43 -6.06 -5.32 15.59
CA VAL A 43 -6.22 -6.45 16.55
C VAL A 43 -5.06 -6.51 17.53
N ARG A 44 -3.83 -6.29 17.06
CA ARG A 44 -2.63 -6.40 17.91
C ARG A 44 -2.14 -5.06 18.43
N GLY A 45 -2.68 -3.94 17.93
CA GLY A 45 -2.15 -2.61 18.26
C GLY A 45 -0.70 -2.45 17.80
N ASP A 46 -0.31 -3.17 16.75
CA ASP A 46 1.07 -3.16 16.26
C ASP A 46 1.39 -1.79 15.67
N THR A 47 2.20 -1.02 16.41
CA THR A 47 2.54 0.36 16.05
C THR A 47 3.27 0.41 14.70
N ALA A 48 4.10 -0.59 14.39
CA ALA A 48 4.83 -0.60 13.12
C ALA A 48 3.89 -0.81 11.92
N SER A 49 2.84 -1.62 12.10
CA SER A 49 1.80 -1.79 11.08
C SER A 49 0.96 -0.52 10.90
N ILE A 50 0.66 0.20 11.98
CA ILE A 50 -0.04 1.50 11.94
C ILE A 50 0.81 2.54 11.21
N ASP A 51 2.08 2.68 11.59
CA ASP A 51 3.01 3.66 10.98
C ASP A 51 3.11 3.41 9.47
N LEU A 52 3.26 2.15 9.05
CA LEU A 52 3.32 1.77 7.64
C LEU A 52 2.03 2.09 6.86
N LEU A 53 0.86 1.92 7.48
CA LEU A 53 -0.42 2.30 6.86
C LEU A 53 -0.56 3.81 6.73
N VAL A 54 -0.12 4.57 7.75
CA VAL A 54 -0.10 6.04 7.73
C VAL A 54 0.87 6.56 6.66
N ASP A 55 2.04 5.94 6.53
CA ASP A 55 3.02 6.26 5.49
C ASP A 55 2.45 5.97 4.09
N LEU A 56 1.77 4.85 3.90
CA LEU A 56 1.11 4.49 2.65
C LEU A 56 0.00 5.50 2.28
N GLU A 57 -0.86 5.86 3.23
CA GLU A 57 -1.89 6.87 3.01
C GLU A 57 -1.27 8.22 2.65
N SER A 58 -0.22 8.62 3.37
CA SER A 58 0.54 9.84 3.09
C SER A 58 1.18 9.79 1.70
N ALA A 59 1.69 8.65 1.27
CA ALA A 59 2.27 8.46 -0.06
C ALA A 59 1.21 8.57 -1.16
N ILE A 60 0.03 7.98 -0.97
CA ILE A 60 -1.11 8.11 -1.89
C ILE A 60 -1.58 9.57 -1.98
N ASN A 61 -1.63 10.28 -0.86
CA ASN A 61 -2.06 11.67 -0.81
C ASN A 61 -1.06 12.65 -1.44
N GLN A 62 0.25 12.41 -1.27
CA GLN A 62 1.31 13.23 -1.87
C GLN A 62 1.59 12.85 -3.32
N SER A 63 1.12 11.69 -3.76
CA SER A 63 1.31 11.26 -5.14
C SER A 63 0.49 12.11 -6.12
N GLU A 64 1.07 12.42 -7.27
CA GLU A 64 0.40 13.12 -8.39
C GLU A 64 -0.53 12.17 -9.20
N MET A 65 -1.20 11.25 -8.50
CA MET A 65 -2.11 10.29 -9.13
C MET A 65 -3.37 10.98 -9.63
N THR A 66 -3.87 10.53 -10.78
CA THR A 66 -5.20 10.96 -11.24
C THR A 66 -6.30 10.25 -10.47
N ASP A 67 -7.50 10.84 -10.43
CA ASP A 67 -8.66 10.24 -9.77
C ASP A 67 -8.96 8.82 -10.28
N ARG A 68 -8.76 8.58 -11.57
CA ARG A 68 -8.93 7.25 -12.19
C ARG A 68 -7.90 6.24 -11.69
N GLN A 69 -6.65 6.65 -11.47
CA GLN A 69 -5.62 5.78 -10.91
C GLN A 69 -5.91 5.48 -9.43
N ARG A 70 -6.31 6.50 -8.66
CA ARG A 70 -6.71 6.34 -7.26
C ARG A 70 -7.91 5.42 -7.13
N GLN A 71 -8.91 5.58 -7.99
CA GLN A 71 -10.08 4.71 -8.08
C GLN A 71 -9.68 3.26 -8.37
N ALA A 72 -8.77 3.02 -9.32
CA ALA A 72 -8.30 1.67 -9.63
C ALA A 72 -7.61 1.02 -8.44
N ILE A 73 -6.71 1.74 -7.73
CA ILE A 73 -6.05 1.22 -6.53
C ILE A 73 -7.07 0.91 -5.43
N HIS A 74 -8.03 1.81 -5.20
CA HIS A 74 -9.05 1.62 -4.19
C HIS A 74 -9.92 0.37 -4.45
N LEU A 75 -10.42 0.22 -5.68
CA LEU A 75 -11.27 -0.92 -6.05
C LEU A 75 -10.53 -2.26 -5.97
N LEU A 76 -9.26 -2.29 -6.37
CA LEU A 76 -8.50 -3.53 -6.40
C LEU A 76 -8.02 -3.98 -5.02
N TYR A 77 -7.53 -3.05 -4.19
CA TYR A 77 -6.80 -3.40 -2.97
C TYR A 77 -7.56 -3.13 -1.67
N TYR A 78 -8.50 -2.17 -1.68
CA TYR A 78 -9.31 -1.87 -0.49
C TYR A 78 -10.72 -2.46 -0.57
N LYS A 79 -11.15 -2.87 -1.78
CA LYS A 79 -12.43 -3.54 -2.02
C LYS A 79 -12.26 -4.98 -2.50
N ASP A 80 -11.01 -5.47 -2.61
CA ASP A 80 -10.67 -6.81 -3.08
C ASP A 80 -11.37 -7.23 -4.38
N LEU A 81 -11.63 -6.29 -5.29
CA LEU A 81 -12.31 -6.60 -6.56
C LEU A 81 -11.32 -7.16 -7.58
N ASP A 82 -11.77 -8.11 -8.40
CA ASP A 82 -11.00 -8.56 -9.56
C ASP A 82 -10.83 -7.43 -10.58
N ILE A 83 -9.76 -7.50 -11.38
CA ILE A 83 -9.46 -6.52 -12.44
C ILE A 83 -10.59 -6.42 -13.47
N THR A 84 -11.30 -7.51 -13.74
CA THR A 84 -12.45 -7.56 -14.65
C THR A 84 -13.63 -6.76 -14.11
N VAL A 85 -13.93 -6.95 -12.83
CA VAL A 85 -15.02 -6.27 -12.14
C VAL A 85 -14.68 -4.80 -11.97
N THR A 86 -13.44 -4.49 -11.60
CA THR A 86 -12.92 -3.13 -11.51
C THR A 86 -13.04 -2.39 -12.84
N ALA A 87 -12.64 -3.01 -13.96
CA ALA A 87 -12.77 -2.41 -15.28
C ALA A 87 -14.23 -2.10 -15.64
N ALA A 88 -15.15 -3.02 -15.33
CA ALA A 88 -16.58 -2.81 -15.51
C ALA A 88 -17.11 -1.63 -14.66
N PHE A 89 -16.73 -1.55 -13.38
CA PHE A 89 -17.06 -0.42 -12.50
C PHE A 89 -16.48 0.91 -12.99
N MET A 90 -15.28 0.88 -13.55
CA MET A 90 -14.63 2.05 -14.12
C MET A 90 -15.19 2.44 -15.50
N GLY A 91 -16.00 1.59 -16.13
CA GLY A 91 -16.50 1.79 -17.50
C GLY A 91 -15.39 1.78 -18.55
N CYS A 92 -14.33 0.99 -18.33
CA CYS A 92 -13.20 0.87 -19.25
C CYS A 92 -12.83 -0.59 -19.51
N ASP A 93 -11.92 -0.83 -20.45
CA ASP A 93 -11.40 -2.16 -20.72
C ASP A 93 -10.39 -2.63 -19.65
N LYS A 94 -10.21 -3.95 -19.53
CA LYS A 94 -9.28 -4.55 -18.54
C LYS A 94 -7.85 -4.04 -18.69
N SER A 95 -7.41 -3.74 -19.92
CA SER A 95 -6.05 -3.29 -20.18
C SER A 95 -5.84 -1.86 -19.67
N THR A 96 -6.86 -1.01 -19.80
CA THR A 96 -6.90 0.35 -19.27
C THR A 96 -6.92 0.35 -17.74
N ALA A 97 -7.78 -0.46 -17.10
CA ALA A 97 -7.77 -0.63 -15.64
C ALA A 97 -6.40 -1.13 -15.13
N SER A 98 -5.79 -2.09 -15.82
CA SER A 98 -4.44 -2.59 -15.50
C SER A 98 -3.36 -1.51 -15.64
N ARG A 99 -3.47 -0.64 -16.64
CA ARG A 99 -2.57 0.51 -16.82
C ARG A 99 -2.74 1.54 -15.70
N HIS A 100 -3.97 1.83 -15.29
CA HIS A 100 -4.24 2.72 -14.15
C HIS A 100 -3.66 2.16 -12.85
N ARG A 101 -3.83 0.86 -12.59
CA ARG A 101 -3.21 0.17 -11.45
C ARG A 101 -1.69 0.33 -11.47
N LYS A 102 -1.04 -0.03 -12.58
CA LYS A 102 0.44 0.06 -12.71
C LYS A 102 0.94 1.49 -12.51
N ALA A 103 0.26 2.47 -13.11
CA ALA A 103 0.61 3.87 -12.92
C ALA A 103 0.47 4.30 -11.46
N GLY A 104 -0.62 3.91 -10.79
CA GLY A 104 -0.83 4.20 -9.37
C GLY A 104 0.28 3.64 -8.48
N ILE A 105 0.64 2.36 -8.66
CA ILE A 105 1.75 1.72 -7.94
C ILE A 105 3.04 2.51 -8.17
N LYS A 106 3.37 2.84 -9.42
CA LYS A 106 4.56 3.62 -9.76
C LYS A 106 4.60 5.00 -9.10
N HIS A 107 3.45 5.68 -9.02
CA HIS A 107 3.37 6.97 -8.33
C HIS A 107 3.63 6.84 -6.83
N ILE A 108 3.08 5.80 -6.18
CA ILE A 108 3.33 5.49 -4.77
C ILE A 108 4.81 5.15 -4.56
N THR A 109 5.38 4.26 -5.38
CA THR A 109 6.81 3.89 -5.32
C THR A 109 7.71 5.12 -5.42
N LYS A 110 7.43 6.07 -6.32
CA LYS A 110 8.22 7.30 -6.44
C LYS A 110 8.27 8.10 -5.12
N ILE A 111 7.19 8.13 -4.35
CA ILE A 111 7.15 8.83 -3.07
C ILE A 111 8.01 8.09 -2.05
N PHE A 112 7.87 6.77 -1.93
CA PHE A 112 8.72 5.97 -1.04
C PHE A 112 10.20 6.04 -1.41
N THR A 113 10.54 6.03 -2.70
CA THR A 113 11.91 6.27 -3.17
C THR A 113 12.41 7.66 -2.77
N LYS A 114 11.56 8.69 -2.86
CA LYS A 114 11.91 10.07 -2.48
C LYS A 114 12.14 10.21 -0.96
N TRP A 115 11.43 9.43 -0.16
CA TRP A 115 11.62 9.40 1.30
C TRP A 115 12.83 8.55 1.72
N GLU A 116 13.58 7.98 0.76
CA GLU A 116 14.71 7.08 1.01
C GLU A 116 14.34 5.93 1.98
N TYR A 117 13.11 5.45 1.89
CA TYR A 117 12.60 4.36 2.72
C TYR A 117 13.39 3.08 2.39
N ASN A 118 14.26 2.66 3.31
CA ASN A 118 15.19 1.54 3.18
C ASN A 118 15.21 0.70 4.46
#